data_AF-E0N6G4-F1
#
_entry.id   AF-E0N6G4-F1
#
_cell.length_a   1.000
_cell.length_b   1.000
_cell.length_c   1.000
_cell.angle_alpha   90.00
_cell.angle_beta   90.00
_cell.angle_gamma   90.00
#
_symmetry.space_group_name_H-M   'P 1'
#
loop_
_entity.id
_entity.type
_entity.pdbx_description
1 polymer ?
#
loop_
_entity_poly.entity_id
_entity_poly.type
_entity_poly.pdbx_seq_one_letter_code
_entity_poly.pdbx_strand_id
1 'polypeptide(L)'
;MTTPTPKTENPNRYRALDLWCNDFTQHLNFHLGSAFKYIFLHKEDGGRDDLEKALWHLRRQRKDEPKFKKLKNKLYFKLSEKLDACGFDTDTDTDTGQALDAILYAASEYDEDNISWAIAYVRTLLKKMPPETEQASHSESPMPPETERGGI
;
A
#
# COMPACT_ATOMS: atom_id res chain seq x y z
N MET A 1 -26.60 27.21 -16.82
CA MET A 1 -26.26 25.89 -17.37
C MET A 1 -25.05 25.40 -16.61
N THR A 2 -25.25 24.50 -15.65
CA THR A 2 -24.15 23.98 -14.82
C THR A 2 -23.62 22.74 -15.51
N THR A 3 -22.40 22.82 -16.04
CA THR A 3 -21.68 21.68 -16.62
C THR A 3 -21.57 20.60 -15.54
N PRO A 4 -22.06 19.36 -15.79
CA PRO A 4 -21.83 18.28 -14.85
C PRO A 4 -20.32 18.02 -14.84
N THR A 5 -19.70 18.22 -13.68
CA THR A 5 -18.33 17.75 -13.42
C THR A 5 -18.27 16.27 -13.78
N PRO A 6 -17.29 15.81 -14.57
CA PRO A 6 -17.15 14.40 -14.84
C PRO A 6 -17.01 13.70 -13.49
N LYS A 7 -17.89 12.73 -13.20
CA LYS A 7 -17.69 11.83 -12.07
C LYS A 7 -16.32 11.21 -12.26
N THR A 8 -15.41 11.47 -11.33
CA THR A 8 -14.10 10.84 -11.25
C THR A 8 -14.27 9.37 -11.62
N GLU A 9 -13.61 8.97 -12.71
CA GLU A 9 -13.56 7.58 -13.14
C GLU A 9 -13.27 6.74 -11.90
N ASN A 10 -14.16 5.80 -11.64
CA ASN A 10 -14.15 4.96 -10.46
C ASN A 10 -12.70 4.48 -10.23
N PRO A 11 -11.97 4.96 -9.20
CA PRO A 11 -10.53 4.66 -9.02
C PRO A 11 -10.26 3.17 -8.77
N ASN A 12 -11.33 2.39 -8.67
CA ASN A 12 -11.35 0.95 -8.52
C ASN A 12 -10.92 0.21 -9.79
N ARG A 13 -9.61 0.09 -10.01
CA ARG A 13 -9.08 -1.08 -10.74
C ARG A 13 -9.46 -2.39 -10.03
N TYR A 14 -9.52 -2.39 -8.69
CA TYR A 14 -9.73 -3.61 -7.90
C TYR A 14 -11.16 -4.16 -7.91
N ARG A 15 -12.19 -3.29 -7.85
CA ARG A 15 -13.60 -3.73 -7.92
C ARG A 15 -14.06 -4.09 -9.34
N ALA A 16 -13.28 -3.78 -10.36
CA ALA A 16 -13.61 -4.11 -11.76
C ALA A 16 -13.56 -5.63 -12.05
N LEU A 17 -13.02 -6.44 -11.13
CA LEU A 17 -12.79 -7.88 -11.32
C LEU A 17 -13.55 -8.78 -10.34
N ASP A 18 -14.53 -8.26 -9.60
CA ASP A 18 -15.24 -9.00 -8.54
C ASP A 18 -14.31 -9.62 -7.46
N LEU A 19 -13.08 -9.12 -7.34
CA LEU A 19 -12.09 -9.58 -6.36
C LEU A 19 -12.13 -8.71 -5.11
N TRP A 20 -12.33 -9.35 -3.96
CA TRP A 20 -12.51 -8.67 -2.68
C TRP A 20 -11.31 -8.94 -1.79
N CYS A 21 -10.90 -7.95 -0.99
CA CYS A 21 -9.83 -8.12 0.00
C CYS A 21 -10.06 -9.36 0.91
N ASN A 22 -11.32 -9.67 1.22
CA ASN A 22 -11.70 -10.85 2.00
C ASN A 22 -11.36 -12.20 1.33
N ASP A 23 -11.22 -12.24 0.00
CA ASP A 23 -10.76 -13.44 -0.74
C ASP A 23 -9.35 -13.85 -0.34
N PHE A 24 -8.55 -12.92 0.18
CA PHE A 24 -7.18 -13.15 0.64
C PHE A 24 -7.14 -13.28 2.16
N THR A 25 -7.69 -12.30 2.88
CA THR A 25 -7.48 -12.18 4.33
C THR A 25 -8.10 -13.29 5.15
N GLN A 26 -9.15 -13.96 4.66
CA GLN A 26 -9.75 -15.13 5.32
C GLN A 26 -8.78 -16.33 5.44
N HIS A 27 -7.71 -16.34 4.65
CA HIS A 27 -6.69 -17.39 4.65
C HIS A 27 -5.44 -17.03 5.46
N LEU A 28 -5.39 -15.81 6.01
CA LEU A 28 -4.27 -15.28 6.76
C LEU A 28 -4.59 -15.27 8.25
N ASN A 29 -3.55 -15.22 9.08
CA ASN A 29 -3.75 -14.98 10.51
C ASN A 29 -4.15 -13.51 10.76
N PHE A 30 -4.46 -13.17 12.00
CA PHE A 30 -4.92 -11.81 12.35
C PHE A 30 -3.96 -10.70 11.89
N HIS A 31 -2.66 -10.83 12.15
CA HIS A 31 -1.70 -9.76 11.83
C HIS A 31 -1.42 -9.67 10.33
N LEU A 32 -1.19 -10.80 9.66
CA LEU A 32 -0.96 -10.82 8.21
C LEU A 32 -2.21 -10.40 7.44
N GLY A 33 -3.39 -10.86 7.86
CA GLY A 33 -4.66 -10.45 7.26
C GLY A 33 -4.94 -8.96 7.43
N SER A 34 -4.64 -8.40 8.61
CA SER A 34 -4.79 -6.96 8.84
C SER A 34 -3.78 -6.15 8.03
N ALA A 35 -2.51 -6.57 7.99
CA ALA A 35 -1.49 -5.92 7.18
C ALA A 35 -1.84 -5.93 5.68
N PHE A 36 -2.27 -7.09 5.17
CA PHE A 36 -2.73 -7.24 3.79
C PHE A 36 -3.89 -6.29 3.50
N LYS A 37 -4.90 -6.24 4.36
CA LYS A 37 -6.05 -5.36 4.20
C LYS A 37 -5.65 -3.89 4.07
N TYR A 38 -4.80 -3.41 4.98
CA TYR A 38 -4.41 -2.01 4.97
C TYR A 38 -3.58 -1.66 3.72
N ILE A 39 -2.67 -2.54 3.28
CA ILE A 39 -1.94 -2.33 2.02
C ILE A 39 -2.90 -2.38 0.83
N PHE A 40 -3.87 -3.29 0.83
CA PHE A 40 -4.83 -3.42 -0.27
C PHE A 40 -5.68 -2.14 -0.43
N LEU A 41 -6.05 -1.49 0.66
CA LEU A 41 -6.97 -0.34 0.68
C LEU A 41 -6.29 1.03 0.74
N HIS A 42 -4.96 1.10 0.91
CA HIS A 42 -4.26 2.37 1.17
C HIS A 42 -4.43 3.43 0.06
N LYS A 43 -4.74 3.02 -1.18
CA LYS A 43 -4.98 3.97 -2.29
C LYS A 43 -6.42 4.44 -2.41
N GLU A 44 -7.37 3.84 -1.67
CA GLU A 44 -8.78 4.25 -1.68
C GLU A 44 -8.99 5.45 -0.74
N ASP A 45 -8.87 5.24 0.57
CA ASP A 45 -9.13 6.28 1.59
C ASP A 45 -8.04 6.34 2.67
N GLY A 46 -7.19 5.32 2.78
CA GLY A 46 -6.29 5.13 3.92
C GLY A 46 -4.95 5.83 3.84
N GLY A 47 -4.48 6.11 2.62
CA GLY A 47 -3.20 6.75 2.33
C GLY A 47 -2.03 6.19 3.14
N ARG A 48 -1.26 7.11 3.70
CA ARG A 48 -0.10 6.80 4.55
C ARG A 48 -0.48 6.09 5.85
N ASP A 49 -1.58 6.50 6.49
CA ASP A 49 -2.01 5.95 7.79
C ASP A 49 -2.26 4.45 7.73
N ASP A 50 -2.82 3.96 6.62
CA ASP A 50 -3.03 2.53 6.45
C ASP A 50 -1.70 1.78 6.26
N LEU A 51 -0.73 2.36 5.54
CA LEU A 51 0.62 1.77 5.46
C LEU A 51 1.31 1.73 6.83
N GLU A 52 1.10 2.73 7.69
CA GLU A 52 1.63 2.73 9.05
C GLU A 52 0.96 1.65 9.93
N LYS A 53 -0.37 1.47 9.81
CA LYS A 53 -1.08 0.35 10.45
C LYS A 53 -0.59 -1.01 9.95
N ALA A 54 -0.38 -1.15 8.64
CA ALA A 54 0.17 -2.38 8.05
C ALA A 54 1.56 -2.71 8.64
N LEU A 55 2.43 -1.70 8.71
CA LEU A 55 3.77 -1.84 9.31
C LEU A 55 3.69 -2.23 10.80
N TRP A 56 2.75 -1.67 11.55
CA TRP A 56 2.52 -2.04 12.95
C TRP A 56 2.16 -3.52 13.09
N HIS A 57 1.23 -4.03 12.26
CA HIS A 57 0.84 -5.44 12.28
C HIS A 57 1.99 -6.37 11.88
N LEU A 58 2.77 -6.05 10.86
CA LEU A 58 3.93 -6.86 10.45
C LEU A 58 5.00 -6.92 11.54
N ARG A 59 5.28 -5.80 12.21
CA ARG A 59 6.20 -5.78 13.35
C ARG A 59 5.74 -6.66 14.50
N ARG A 60 4.42 -6.72 14.75
CA ARG A 60 3.88 -7.64 15.75
C ARG A 60 3.90 -9.09 15.32
N GLN A 61 3.58 -9.39 14.07
CA GLN A 61 3.76 -10.74 13.54
C GLN A 61 5.20 -11.24 13.73
N ARG A 62 6.19 -10.38 13.47
CA ARG A 62 7.61 -10.72 13.65
C ARG A 62 8.02 -10.85 15.13
N LYS A 63 7.50 -10.00 16.01
CA LYS A 63 7.91 -9.96 17.42
C LYS A 63 7.22 -11.01 18.29
N ASP A 64 5.93 -11.24 18.06
CA ASP A 64 5.09 -12.03 18.95
C ASP A 64 5.01 -13.51 18.51
N GLU A 65 5.66 -13.88 17.40
CA GLU A 65 5.71 -15.23 16.80
C GLU A 65 4.43 -16.06 17.00
N PRO A 66 3.22 -15.57 16.67
CA PRO A 66 2.06 -16.42 16.79
C PRO A 66 2.20 -17.53 15.75
N LYS A 67 2.49 -18.76 16.19
CA LYS A 67 2.51 -19.96 15.35
C LYS A 67 1.14 -20.11 14.72
N PHE A 68 1.02 -19.72 13.45
CA PHE A 68 -0.21 -19.87 12.69
C PHE A 68 -0.07 -21.01 11.69
N LYS A 69 -1.21 -21.52 11.25
CA LYS A 69 -1.24 -22.55 10.22
C LYS A 69 -0.72 -21.98 8.91
N LYS A 70 0.40 -22.52 8.43
CA LYS A 70 0.98 -22.15 7.13
C LYS A 70 -0.07 -22.25 6.02
N LEU A 71 -0.02 -21.30 5.11
CA LEU A 71 -0.74 -21.34 3.86
C LEU A 71 -0.20 -22.51 3.02
N LYS A 72 -1.08 -23.38 2.52
CA LYS A 72 -0.64 -24.49 1.65
C LYS A 72 -0.14 -23.93 0.32
N ASN A 73 0.94 -24.46 -0.23
CA ASN A 73 1.53 -23.99 -1.51
C ASN A 73 0.50 -23.91 -2.65
N LYS A 74 -0.39 -24.92 -2.78
CA LYS A 74 -1.48 -24.88 -3.78
C LYS A 74 -2.44 -23.70 -3.59
N LEU A 75 -2.69 -23.29 -2.35
CA LEU A 75 -3.54 -22.13 -2.05
C LEU A 75 -2.76 -20.83 -2.25
N TYR A 76 -1.49 -20.79 -1.87
CA TYR A 76 -0.59 -19.66 -2.18
C TYR A 76 -0.61 -19.32 -3.66
N PHE A 77 -0.29 -20.26 -4.56
CA PHE A 77 -0.30 -19.99 -6.00
C PHE A 77 -1.65 -19.47 -6.51
N LYS A 78 -2.76 -20.02 -6.01
CA LYS A 78 -4.10 -19.52 -6.36
C LYS A 78 -4.36 -18.09 -5.89
N LEU A 79 -3.82 -17.71 -4.74
CA LEU A 79 -3.96 -16.35 -4.22
C LEU A 79 -3.02 -15.40 -4.97
N SER A 80 -1.79 -15.80 -5.30
CA SER A 80 -0.91 -14.98 -6.14
C SER A 80 -1.49 -14.76 -7.54
N GLU A 81 -2.02 -15.78 -8.20
CA GLU A 81 -2.71 -15.60 -9.50
C GLU A 81 -3.91 -14.64 -9.40
N LYS A 82 -4.67 -14.71 -8.30
CA LYS A 82 -5.75 -13.75 -8.03
C LYS A 82 -5.23 -12.34 -7.78
N LEU A 83 -4.10 -12.21 -7.09
CA LEU A 83 -3.48 -10.92 -6.80
C LEU A 83 -2.94 -10.28 -8.09
N ASP A 84 -2.33 -11.07 -8.96
CA ASP A 84 -1.90 -10.63 -10.30
C ASP A 84 -3.10 -10.13 -11.10
N ALA A 85 -4.22 -10.86 -11.05
CA ALA A 85 -5.45 -10.44 -11.68
C ALA A 85 -5.93 -9.07 -11.18
N CYS A 86 -5.69 -8.68 -9.91
CA CYS A 86 -6.06 -7.36 -9.39
C CYS A 86 -5.38 -6.17 -10.11
N GLY A 87 -4.38 -6.39 -10.97
CA GLY A 87 -3.79 -5.34 -11.80
C GLY A 87 -2.83 -4.42 -11.04
N PHE A 88 -2.21 -4.92 -9.98
CA PHE A 88 -1.11 -4.22 -9.28
C PHE A 88 0.21 -4.26 -10.06
N ASP A 89 0.27 -4.92 -11.21
CA ASP A 89 1.47 -5.10 -12.05
C ASP A 89 1.82 -3.88 -12.92
N THR A 90 1.01 -2.82 -12.87
CA THR A 90 1.32 -1.57 -13.58
C THR A 90 2.38 -0.74 -12.87
N ASP A 91 3.19 0.02 -13.60
CA ASP A 91 4.34 0.79 -13.08
C ASP A 91 4.04 1.66 -11.83
N THR A 92 2.80 2.14 -11.68
CA THR A 92 2.34 2.94 -10.54
C THR A 92 1.94 2.12 -9.31
N ASP A 93 1.64 0.84 -9.49
CA ASP A 93 1.07 -0.07 -8.49
C ASP A 93 1.98 -1.27 -8.18
N THR A 94 3.08 -1.46 -8.91
CA THR A 94 4.02 -2.60 -8.76
C THR A 94 4.45 -2.81 -7.32
N ASP A 95 4.85 -1.76 -6.62
CA ASP A 95 5.28 -1.85 -5.21
C ASP A 95 4.15 -2.34 -4.29
N THR A 96 2.89 -2.01 -4.61
CA THR A 96 1.73 -2.46 -3.84
C THR A 96 1.51 -3.96 -4.05
N GLY A 97 1.58 -4.41 -5.30
CA GLY A 97 1.55 -5.84 -5.64
C GLY A 97 2.66 -6.61 -4.94
N GLN A 98 3.90 -6.11 -5.00
CA GLN A 98 5.05 -6.72 -4.32
C GLN A 98 4.86 -6.80 -2.80
N ALA A 99 4.31 -5.76 -2.17
CA ALA A 99 4.06 -5.77 -0.73
C ALA A 99 2.97 -6.79 -0.33
N LEU A 100 1.93 -6.94 -1.15
CA LEU A 100 0.85 -7.90 -0.95
C LEU A 100 1.33 -9.35 -1.18
N ASP A 101 2.10 -9.59 -2.24
CA ASP A 101 2.67 -10.90 -2.55
C ASP A 101 3.67 -11.34 -1.47
N ALA A 102 4.51 -10.42 -0.98
CA ALA A 102 5.43 -10.70 0.14
C ALA A 102 4.69 -11.16 1.41
N ILE A 103 3.47 -10.66 1.66
CA ILE A 103 2.64 -11.16 2.78
C ILE A 103 2.13 -12.57 2.50
N LEU A 104 1.67 -12.86 1.28
CA LEU A 104 1.23 -14.21 0.90
C LEU A 104 2.38 -15.21 1.01
N TYR A 105 3.59 -14.81 0.58
CA TYR A 105 4.79 -15.63 0.64
C TYR A 105 5.24 -15.88 2.08
N ALA A 106 5.24 -14.84 2.94
CA ALA A 106 5.49 -15.00 4.37
C ALA A 106 4.44 -15.91 5.06
N ALA A 107 3.22 -15.98 4.51
CA ALA A 107 2.18 -16.88 5.01
C ALA A 107 2.40 -18.35 4.58
N SER A 108 3.01 -18.61 3.42
CA SER A 108 3.33 -19.97 2.95
C SER A 108 4.65 -20.49 3.51
N GLU A 109 5.67 -19.65 3.55
CA GLU A 109 7.01 -19.99 4.01
C GLU A 109 7.31 -19.17 5.28
N TYR A 110 7.18 -19.83 6.44
CA TYR A 110 7.52 -19.21 7.74
C TYR A 110 9.05 -19.16 7.88
N ASP A 111 9.61 -18.08 7.34
CA ASP A 111 10.98 -17.65 7.56
C ASP A 111 10.94 -16.20 8.09
N GLU A 112 11.70 -15.91 9.14
CA GLU A 112 11.81 -14.55 9.71
C GLU A 112 12.25 -13.54 8.65
N ASP A 113 13.02 -14.02 7.66
CA ASP A 113 13.44 -13.25 6.51
C ASP A 113 12.22 -12.78 5.71
N ASN A 114 11.21 -13.63 5.47
CA ASN A 114 10.07 -13.28 4.63
C ASN A 114 9.19 -12.16 5.22
N ILE A 115 8.99 -12.14 6.54
CA ILE A 115 8.28 -11.03 7.20
C ILE A 115 9.11 -9.75 7.11
N SER A 116 10.44 -9.86 7.21
CA SER A 116 11.34 -8.72 7.07
C SER A 116 11.32 -8.12 5.66
N TRP A 117 11.16 -8.95 4.63
CA TRP A 117 10.94 -8.50 3.25
C TRP A 117 9.61 -7.77 3.09
N ALA A 118 8.51 -8.31 3.62
CA ALA A 118 7.21 -7.61 3.62
C ALA A 118 7.30 -6.24 4.31
N ILE A 119 8.01 -6.15 5.44
CA ILE A 119 8.29 -4.87 6.13
C ILE A 119 9.07 -3.91 5.24
N ALA A 120 10.04 -4.40 4.47
CA ALA A 120 10.84 -3.57 3.56
C ALA A 120 9.98 -2.97 2.44
N TYR A 121 9.09 -3.77 1.83
CA TYR A 121 8.18 -3.29 0.79
C TYR A 121 7.22 -2.21 1.32
N VAL A 122 6.62 -2.41 2.50
CA VAL A 122 5.75 -1.39 3.11
C VAL A 122 6.52 -0.09 3.41
N ARG A 123 7.79 -0.19 3.80
CA ARG A 123 8.65 0.99 3.97
C ARG A 123 8.94 1.72 2.67
N THR A 124 9.08 1.00 1.56
CA THR A 124 9.21 1.61 0.22
C THR A 124 7.95 2.38 -0.15
N LEU A 125 6.77 1.81 0.09
CA LEU A 125 5.50 2.50 -0.11
C LEU A 125 5.40 3.77 0.76
N LEU A 126 5.78 3.69 2.04
CA LEU A 126 5.79 4.86 2.95
C LEU A 126 6.75 5.97 2.50
N LYS A 127 7.85 5.65 1.81
CA LYS A 127 8.77 6.66 1.25
C LYS A 127 8.17 7.37 0.05
N LYS A 128 7.33 6.70 -0.73
CA LYS A 128 6.62 7.27 -1.87
C LYS A 128 5.44 8.17 -1.45
N MET A 129 5.00 8.07 -0.19
CA MET A 129 3.95 8.89 0.41
C MET A 129 4.47 9.61 1.66
N PRO A 130 5.30 10.66 1.49
CA PRO A 130 5.83 11.43 2.61
C PRO A 130 4.70 12.11 3.41
N PRO A 131 4.89 12.36 4.71
CA PRO A 131 3.91 13.10 5.53
C PRO A 131 3.70 14.51 4.96
N GLU A 132 2.49 15.05 5.13
CA GLU A 132 2.09 16.38 4.58
C GLU A 132 3.06 17.51 4.97
N THR A 133 3.73 17.40 6.13
CA THR A 133 4.70 18.37 6.63
C THR A 133 5.99 18.49 5.80
N GLU A 134 6.35 17.49 4.99
CA GLU A 134 7.55 17.52 4.13
C GLU A 134 7.27 18.00 2.69
N GLN A 135 6.01 18.05 2.26
CA GLN A 135 5.66 18.57 0.94
C GLN A 135 5.70 20.11 0.86
N ALA A 136 5.56 20.80 1.99
CA ALA A 136 5.56 22.26 2.04
C ALA A 136 6.95 22.90 1.91
N SER A 137 8.05 22.16 2.10
CA SER A 137 9.41 22.75 2.08
C SER A 137 10.02 22.94 0.68
N HIS A 138 9.34 22.51 -0.38
CA HIS A 138 9.84 22.62 -1.76
C HIS A 138 9.09 23.66 -2.62
N SER A 139 8.16 24.43 -2.05
CA SER A 139 7.47 25.54 -2.72
C SER A 139 7.70 26.87 -2.02
N GLU A 140 8.95 27.20 -1.72
CA GLU A 140 9.32 28.60 -1.49
C GLU A 140 9.75 29.18 -2.85
N SER A 141 8.79 29.80 -3.56
CA SER A 141 9.11 30.62 -4.73
C SER A 141 9.99 31.79 -4.27
N PRO A 142 11.09 32.11 -4.98
CA PRO A 142 11.94 33.22 -4.59
C PRO A 142 11.14 34.53 -4.72
N MET A 143 11.15 35.33 -3.65
CA MET A 143 10.64 36.70 -3.67
C MET A 143 11.25 37.47 -4.86
N PRO A 144 10.46 38.23 -5.64
CA PRO A 144 11.03 39.09 -6.67
C PRO A 144 11.80 40.24 -6.02
N PRO A 145 12.91 40.71 -6.63
CA PRO A 145 13.68 41.81 -6.09
C PRO A 145 12.89 43.13 -6.19
N GLU A 146 12.90 43.90 -5.10
CA GLU A 146 12.37 45.25 -5.08
C GLU A 146 13.07 46.10 -6.15
N THR A 147 12.31 46.52 -7.16
CA THR A 147 12.81 47.41 -8.19
C THR A 147 12.86 48.84 -7.64
N GLU A 148 14.04 49.44 -7.71
CA GLU A 148 14.28 50.87 -7.47
C GLU A 148 13.21 51.73 -8.15
N ARG A 149 12.43 52.48 -7.35
CA ARG A 149 11.70 53.63 -7.85
C ARG A 149 12.60 54.85 -7.78
N GLY A 150 13.25 55.15 -8.89
CA GLY A 150 13.65 56.50 -9.24
C GLY A 150 12.43 57.36 -9.63
N GLY A 151 12.53 58.66 -9.35
CA GLY A 151 11.57 59.71 -9.71
C GLY A 151 10.97 60.36 -8.46
N ILE A 152 11.29 61.60 -8.10
CA ILE A 152 11.35 62.84 -8.91
C ILE A 152 12.47 63.78 -8.49
#